data_AF-A0A920SKB5-F1
#
_entry.id   AF-A0A920SKB5-F1
#
_cell.length_a   1.000
_cell.length_b   1.000
_cell.length_c   1.000
_cell.angle_alpha   90.00
_cell.angle_beta   90.00
_cell.angle_gamma   90.00
#
_symmetry.space_group_name_H-M   'P 1'
#
loop_
_entity.id
_entity.type
_entity.pdbx_description
1 polymer ?
#
loop_
_entity_poly.entity_id
_entity_poly.type
_entity_poly.pdbx_seq_one_letter_code
_entity_poly.pdbx_strand_id
1 'polypeptide(L)'
;MTFALSVPIAQPALATCAIKWYLSKRAPAARDNDVPFYVAVPSSTIDWNISDGRKEIPIEERNKDEVLYVHGIGLDNVPTQVRVTTTSDALNPAFDITPKHLVTGLITERGICAADELELLKLFPENRTPT
;
A
#
# COMPACT_ATOMS: atom_id res chain seq x y z
N MET A 1 -11.65 2.81 12.92
CA MET A 1 -11.58 1.95 11.71
C MET A 1 -10.11 1.64 11.52
N THR A 2 -9.66 0.47 11.96
CA THR A 2 -8.25 0.04 11.89
C THR A 2 -7.97 -0.35 10.45
N PHE A 3 -7.33 0.54 9.67
CA PHE A 3 -6.97 0.26 8.29
C PHE A 3 -5.74 -0.65 8.29
N ALA A 4 -5.98 -1.95 8.15
CA ALA A 4 -4.95 -2.95 7.95
C ALA A 4 -4.28 -2.73 6.59
N LEU A 5 -2.95 -2.67 6.57
CA LEU A 5 -2.13 -2.85 5.37
C LEU A 5 -2.26 -4.28 4.86
N SER A 6 -3.41 -4.63 4.25
CA SER A 6 -3.69 -5.97 3.72
C SER A 6 -2.61 -6.41 2.72
N VAL A 7 -1.75 -7.33 3.14
CA VAL A 7 -0.81 -8.05 2.26
C VAL A 7 -1.44 -9.41 1.92
N PRO A 8 -2.02 -9.58 0.73
CA PRO A 8 -2.41 -10.88 0.19
C PRO A 8 -1.22 -11.81 0.04
N ILE A 9 -1.49 -13.05 0.35
CA ILE A 9 -0.57 -14.17 0.28
C ILE A 9 -1.03 -15.01 -0.90
N ALA A 10 -0.34 -14.85 -2.03
CA ALA A 10 -0.60 -15.63 -3.22
C ALA A 10 0.45 -16.73 -3.37
N GLN A 11 -0.01 -17.83 -4.00
CA GLN A 11 0.74 -18.76 -4.84
C GLN A 11 1.99 -18.10 -5.47
N PRO A 12 3.04 -18.84 -5.87
CA PRO A 12 4.39 -18.34 -6.21
C PRO A 12 4.51 -17.17 -7.22
N ALA A 13 3.42 -16.61 -7.74
CA ALA A 13 3.33 -15.45 -8.60
C ALA A 13 3.03 -14.07 -7.94
N LEU A 14 2.29 -13.89 -6.81
CA LEU A 14 1.69 -12.55 -6.54
C LEU A 14 1.52 -12.05 -5.07
N ALA A 15 2.55 -12.09 -4.20
CA ALA A 15 2.50 -11.37 -2.91
C ALA A 15 2.48 -9.84 -3.10
N THR A 16 1.30 -9.26 -3.11
CA THR A 16 1.10 -7.87 -3.52
C THR A 16 0.88 -7.01 -2.28
N CYS A 17 1.50 -5.84 -2.17
CA CYS A 17 1.28 -4.97 -1.00
C CYS A 17 0.42 -3.77 -1.40
N ALA A 18 -0.72 -3.57 -0.74
CA ALA A 18 -1.44 -2.30 -0.81
C ALA A 18 -0.73 -1.29 0.09
N ILE A 19 -0.11 -0.27 -0.52
CA ILE A 19 0.60 0.78 0.21
C ILE A 19 0.09 2.15 -0.25
N LYS A 20 0.30 3.18 0.58
CA LYS A 20 -0.11 4.55 0.22
C LYS A 20 0.45 4.95 -1.15
N TRP A 21 -0.33 5.73 -1.90
CA TRP A 21 -0.07 6.09 -3.29
C TRP A 21 1.37 6.62 -3.55
N TYR A 22 1.91 7.42 -2.62
CA TYR A 22 3.26 7.97 -2.76
C TYR A 22 4.39 6.94 -2.54
N LEU A 23 4.12 5.82 -1.86
CA LEU A 23 5.10 4.77 -1.60
C LEU A 23 5.21 3.80 -2.80
N SER A 24 4.09 3.48 -3.45
CA SER A 24 4.07 2.62 -4.65
C SER A 24 5.01 3.14 -5.74
N LYS A 25 4.99 4.46 -6.00
CA LYS A 25 5.87 5.10 -6.99
C LYS A 25 7.37 5.02 -6.65
N ARG A 26 7.72 4.74 -5.40
CA ARG A 26 9.13 4.57 -4.99
C ARG A 26 9.67 3.19 -5.37
N ALA A 27 8.82 2.17 -5.53
CA ALA A 27 9.28 0.81 -5.82
C ALA A 27 9.88 0.66 -7.24
N PRO A 28 9.25 1.16 -8.33
CA PRO A 28 9.89 1.19 -9.64
C PRO A 28 11.17 2.04 -9.64
N ALA A 29 11.13 3.22 -9.02
CA ALA A 29 12.29 4.10 -8.95
C ALA A 29 13.47 3.47 -8.18
N ALA A 30 13.20 2.75 -7.10
CA ALA A 30 14.22 2.03 -6.34
C ALA A 30 14.86 0.93 -7.19
N ARG A 31 14.03 0.14 -7.88
CA ARG A 31 14.49 -0.91 -8.80
C ARG A 31 15.36 -0.34 -9.93
N ASP A 32 14.95 0.76 -10.55
CA ASP A 32 15.69 1.40 -11.65
C ASP A 32 17.03 2.01 -11.20
N ASN A 33 17.24 2.18 -9.89
CA ASN A 33 18.46 2.72 -9.30
C ASN A 33 19.21 1.68 -8.44
N ASP A 34 18.89 0.39 -8.57
CA ASP A 34 19.49 -0.71 -7.80
C ASP A 34 19.44 -0.51 -6.26
N VAL A 35 18.41 0.19 -5.78
CA VAL A 35 18.16 0.41 -4.35
C VAL A 35 17.19 -0.66 -3.83
N PRO A 36 17.52 -1.37 -2.73
CA PRO A 36 16.61 -2.34 -2.17
C PRO A 36 15.37 -1.66 -1.57
N PHE A 37 14.19 -2.18 -1.89
CA PHE A 37 12.90 -1.66 -1.43
C PHE A 37 12.26 -2.66 -0.45
N TYR A 38 12.29 -2.32 0.84
CA TYR A 38 11.66 -3.12 1.89
C TYR A 38 10.33 -2.52 2.32
N VAL A 39 9.37 -3.38 2.64
CA VAL A 39 8.06 -2.98 3.18
C VAL A 39 7.91 -3.55 4.59
N ALA A 40 7.68 -2.68 5.57
CA ALA A 40 7.39 -3.10 6.94
C ALA A 40 5.88 -3.37 7.09
N VAL A 41 5.53 -4.62 7.41
CA VAL A 41 4.16 -5.13 7.50
C VAL A 41 4.02 -5.98 8.77
N PRO A 42 3.37 -5.47 9.82
CA PRO A 42 3.02 -6.28 10.98
C PRO A 42 2.10 -7.44 10.58
N SER A 43 2.18 -8.58 11.27
CA SER A 43 1.31 -9.74 10.97
C SER A 43 -0.19 -9.43 11.01
N SER A 44 -0.61 -8.50 11.87
CA SER A 44 -2.01 -8.06 11.98
C SER A 44 -2.53 -7.37 10.73
N THR A 45 -1.64 -6.96 9.82
CA THR A 45 -2.03 -6.37 8.55
C THR A 45 -2.04 -7.39 7.42
N ILE A 46 -1.50 -8.59 7.62
CA ILE A 46 -1.47 -9.61 6.57
C ILE A 46 -2.85 -10.27 6.48
N ASP A 47 -3.41 -10.33 5.28
CA ASP A 47 -4.67 -11.03 5.03
C ASP A 47 -4.37 -12.37 4.35
N TRP A 48 -4.53 -13.45 5.12
CA TRP A 48 -4.22 -14.82 4.73
C TRP A 48 -5.28 -15.43 3.80
N ASN A 49 -6.42 -14.78 3.60
CA ASN A 49 -7.50 -15.28 2.74
C ASN A 49 -7.47 -14.68 1.33
N ILE A 50 -6.70 -13.61 1.11
CA ILE A 50 -6.68 -12.91 -0.18
C ILE A 50 -5.63 -13.55 -1.09
N SER A 51 -6.08 -14.01 -2.26
CA SER A 51 -5.24 -14.73 -3.23
C SER A 51 -4.76 -13.86 -4.40
N ASP A 52 -5.53 -12.84 -4.80
CA ASP A 52 -5.21 -11.88 -5.85
C ASP A 52 -5.46 -10.45 -5.38
N GLY A 53 -4.37 -9.80 -4.94
CA GLY A 53 -4.43 -8.42 -4.45
C GLY A 53 -5.05 -7.42 -5.42
N ARG A 54 -4.89 -7.62 -6.73
CA ARG A 54 -5.39 -6.68 -7.75
C ARG A 54 -6.91 -6.76 -7.92
N LYS A 55 -7.49 -7.94 -7.70
CA LYS A 55 -8.93 -8.16 -7.84
C LYS A 55 -9.68 -8.05 -6.52
N GLU A 56 -9.03 -8.44 -5.43
CA GLU A 56 -9.70 -8.68 -4.15
C GLU A 56 -9.49 -7.54 -3.13
N ILE A 57 -8.45 -6.70 -3.26
CA ILE A 57 -8.26 -5.56 -2.35
C ILE A 57 -9.09 -4.37 -2.86
N PRO A 58 -10.16 -3.96 -2.13
CA PRO A 58 -10.89 -2.76 -2.48
C PRO A 58 -10.00 -1.52 -2.23
N ILE A 59 -9.87 -0.66 -3.24
CA ILE A 59 -9.16 0.61 -3.10
C ILE A 59 -10.15 1.67 -2.58
N GLU A 60 -9.85 2.20 -1.40
CA GLU A 60 -10.63 3.31 -0.82
C GLU A 60 -10.51 4.56 -1.70
N GLU A 61 -11.64 5.13 -2.08
CA GLU A 61 -11.72 6.47 -2.70
C GLU A 61 -11.98 7.52 -1.62
N ARG A 62 -11.04 8.45 -1.48
CA ARG A 62 -11.12 9.55 -0.50
C ARG A 62 -11.87 10.74 -1.06
N ASN A 63 -12.21 11.69 -0.18
CA ASN A 63 -12.84 12.93 -0.63
C ASN A 63 -11.92 13.65 -1.64
N LYS A 64 -12.49 13.97 -2.80
CA LYS A 64 -11.86 14.70 -3.89
C LYS A 64 -11.36 16.08 -3.46
N ASP A 65 -11.96 16.66 -2.42
CA ASP A 65 -11.56 17.97 -1.91
C ASP A 65 -10.10 18.02 -1.44
N GLU A 66 -9.50 16.89 -1.04
CA GLU A 66 -8.07 16.80 -0.69
C GLU A 66 -7.14 17.09 -1.88
N VAL A 67 -7.64 16.87 -3.10
CA VAL A 67 -6.91 17.15 -4.35
C VAL A 67 -7.33 18.51 -4.91
N LEU A 68 -8.63 18.84 -4.81
CA LEU A 68 -9.19 20.04 -5.40
C LEU A 68 -8.87 21.31 -4.62
N TYR A 69 -8.62 21.22 -3.32
CA TYR A 69 -8.43 22.37 -2.44
C TYR A 69 -7.17 22.27 -1.58
N VAL A 70 -6.55 23.43 -1.33
CA VAL A 70 -5.47 23.60 -0.36
C VAL A 70 -5.94 24.55 0.74
N HIS A 71 -5.64 24.21 1.99
CA HIS A 71 -5.91 25.06 3.15
C HIS A 71 -4.63 25.79 3.56
N GLY A 72 -4.74 27.08 3.87
CA GLY A 72 -3.62 27.90 4.29
C GLY A 72 -4.05 29.22 4.90
N ILE A 73 -3.09 30.12 5.11
CA ILE A 73 -3.35 31.48 5.59
C ILE A 73 -3.38 32.43 4.39
N GLY A 74 -4.47 33.18 4.25
CA GLY A 74 -4.65 34.19 3.21
C GLY A 74 -3.77 35.42 3.43
N LEU A 75 -3.72 36.30 2.43
CA LEU A 75 -2.97 37.57 2.51
C LEU A 75 -3.50 38.51 3.61
N ASP A 76 -4.73 38.30 4.04
CA ASP A 76 -5.42 38.99 5.13
C ASP A 76 -5.20 38.33 6.50
N ASN A 77 -4.31 37.33 6.60
CA ASN A 77 -4.07 36.49 7.77
C ASN A 77 -5.28 35.64 8.22
N VAL A 78 -6.23 35.34 7.33
CA VAL A 78 -7.39 34.49 7.65
C VAL A 78 -7.22 33.06 7.10
N PRO A 79 -7.51 32.00 7.87
CA PRO A 79 -7.57 30.64 7.35
C PRO A 79 -8.51 30.54 6.16
N THR A 80 -7.98 30.12 5.01
CA THR A 80 -8.68 30.10 3.75
C THR A 80 -8.52 28.74 3.07
N GLN A 81 -9.59 28.29 2.41
CA GLN A 81 -9.57 27.16 1.50
C GLN A 81 -9.56 27.69 0.07
N VAL A 82 -8.56 27.31 -0.72
CA VAL A 82 -8.40 27.76 -2.11
C VAL A 82 -8.52 26.57 -3.05
N ARG A 83 -9.39 26.67 -4.05
CA ARG A 83 -9.46 25.67 -5.12
C ARG A 83 -8.24 25.82 -6.03
N VAL A 84 -7.49 24.74 -6.24
CA VAL A 84 -6.26 24.74 -7.04
C VAL A 84 -6.44 24.21 -8.46
N THR A 85 -7.66 23.79 -8.80
CA THR A 85 -8.04 23.31 -10.13
C THR A 85 -9.08 24.23 -10.77
N THR A 86 -9.24 24.12 -12.09
CA THR A 86 -10.34 24.76 -12.82
C THR A 86 -11.64 23.96 -12.65
N THR A 87 -12.43 23.76 -13.70
CA THR A 87 -13.69 23.00 -13.68
C THR A 87 -13.50 21.48 -13.65
N SER A 88 -12.25 21.00 -13.68
CA SER A 88 -11.94 19.57 -13.64
C SER A 88 -12.33 18.92 -12.32
N ASP A 89 -12.77 17.67 -12.43
CA ASP A 89 -13.00 16.75 -11.32
C ASP A 89 -11.67 16.08 -10.88
N ALA A 90 -11.67 15.40 -9.74
CA ALA A 90 -10.49 14.71 -9.21
C ALA A 90 -10.73 13.21 -8.97
N LEU A 91 -9.66 12.43 -9.06
CA LEU A 91 -9.58 11.06 -8.54
C LEU A 91 -8.71 11.09 -7.28
N ASN A 92 -9.13 10.39 -6.23
CA ASN A 92 -8.37 10.37 -4.97
C ASN A 92 -8.34 8.96 -4.34
N PRO A 93 -7.76 7.96 -5.02
CA PRO A 93 -7.53 6.65 -4.43
C PRO A 93 -6.53 6.77 -3.27
N ALA A 94 -6.89 6.24 -2.10
CA ALA A 94 -6.06 6.29 -0.89
C ALA A 94 -4.79 5.44 -1.00
N PHE A 95 -4.87 4.36 -1.77
CA PHE A 95 -3.85 3.31 -1.85
C PHE A 95 -3.58 2.93 -3.30
N ASP A 96 -2.41 2.32 -3.50
CA ASP A 96 -2.03 1.68 -4.76
C ASP A 96 -1.42 0.31 -4.47
N ILE A 97 -1.46 -0.53 -5.49
CA ILE A 97 -1.08 -1.94 -5.43
C ILE A 97 0.34 -2.07 -5.95
N THR A 98 1.30 -2.41 -5.08
CA THR A 98 2.69 -2.62 -5.47
C THR A 98 2.95 -4.08 -5.80
N PRO A 99 3.36 -4.40 -7.05
CA PRO A 99 3.70 -5.76 -7.44
C PRO A 99 4.89 -6.31 -6.64
N LYS A 100 4.83 -7.61 -6.29
CA LYS A 100 5.85 -8.30 -5.49
C LYS A 100 7.26 -8.19 -6.02
N HIS A 101 7.42 -8.19 -7.34
CA HIS A 101 8.73 -8.18 -8.01
C HIS A 101 9.48 -6.85 -7.85
N LEU A 102 8.82 -5.81 -7.34
CA LEU A 102 9.45 -4.54 -6.98
C LEU A 102 9.83 -4.46 -5.50
N VAL A 103 9.45 -5.46 -4.69
CA VAL A 103 9.69 -5.52 -3.25
C VAL A 103 10.85 -6.48 -2.98
N THR A 104 11.93 -5.97 -2.40
CA THR A 104 13.10 -6.76 -1.99
C THR A 104 12.78 -7.71 -0.84
N GLY A 105 11.96 -7.27 0.12
CA GLY A 105 11.53 -8.11 1.23
C GLY A 105 10.51 -7.44 2.14
N LEU A 106 9.84 -8.27 2.93
CA LEU A 106 8.88 -7.86 3.95
C LEU A 106 9.55 -7.93 5.31
N ILE A 107 9.35 -6.88 6.12
CA ILE A 107 9.83 -6.80 7.49
C ILE A 107 8.62 -6.96 8.41
N THR A 108 8.63 -8.00 9.22
CA THR A 108 7.56 -8.34 10.18
C THR A 108 8.13 -8.35 11.59
N GLU A 109 7.29 -8.50 12.61
CA GLU A 109 7.76 -8.69 13.99
C GLU A 109 8.50 -10.01 14.22
N ARG A 110 8.39 -10.96 13.29
CA ARG A 110 9.08 -12.27 13.33
C ARG A 110 10.34 -12.33 12.46
N GLY A 111 10.73 -11.21 11.86
CA GLY A 111 11.91 -11.09 11.03
C GLY A 111 11.60 -10.68 9.59
N ILE A 112 12.59 -10.90 8.73
CA ILE A 112 12.57 -10.47 7.32
C ILE A 112 12.40 -11.70 6.44
N CYS A 113 11.51 -11.60 5.45
CA CYS A 113 11.28 -12.65 4.46
C CYS A 113 11.13 -12.06 3.05
N ALA A 114 11.19 -12.88 2.01
CA ALA A 114 10.81 -12.41 0.68
C ALA A 114 9.30 -12.08 0.67
N ALA A 115 8.87 -11.23 -0.27
CA ALA A 115 7.46 -11.03 -0.58
C ALA A 115 6.94 -12.28 -1.31
N ASP A 116 6.75 -13.37 -0.55
CA ASP A 116 6.27 -14.65 -1.03
C ASP A 116 5.48 -15.37 0.07
N GLU A 117 4.43 -16.08 -0.32
CA GLU A 117 3.56 -16.81 0.60
C GLU A 117 4.32 -17.85 1.42
N LEU A 118 5.15 -18.66 0.76
CA LEU A 118 5.85 -19.74 1.44
C LEU A 118 6.85 -19.19 2.45
N GLU A 119 7.48 -18.06 2.14
CA GLU A 119 8.40 -17.37 3.04
C GLU A 119 7.66 -16.73 4.24
N LEU A 120 6.46 -16.17 4.01
CA LEU A 120 5.60 -15.70 5.10
C LEU A 120 5.11 -16.84 5.99
N LEU A 121 4.69 -17.98 5.42
CA LEU A 121 4.27 -19.17 6.17
C LEU A 121 5.40 -19.87 6.93
N LYS A 122 6.68 -19.59 6.62
CA LYS A 122 7.81 -19.99 7.46
C LYS A 122 7.89 -19.15 8.74
N LEU A 123 7.57 -17.87 8.66
CA LEU A 123 7.51 -16.97 9.83
C LEU A 123 6.22 -17.16 10.64
N PHE A 124 5.11 -17.50 9.98
CA PHE A 124 3.78 -17.67 10.57
C PHE A 124 3.16 -19.04 10.26
N PRO A 125 3.74 -20.14 10.77
CA PRO A 125 3.29 -21.50 10.47
C PRO A 125 1.86 -21.80 10.93
N GLU A 126 1.35 -21.08 11.93
CA GLU A 126 -0.02 -21.23 12.45
C GLU A 126 -1.11 -20.86 11.45
N ASN A 127 -0.77 -20.09 10.41
CA ASN A 127 -1.72 -19.67 9.38
C ASN A 127 -1.74 -20.61 8.17
N ARG A 128 -1.06 -21.75 8.23
CA ARG A 128 -1.23 -22.80 7.21
C ARG A 128 -2.64 -23.38 7.34
N THR A 129 -3.46 -23.18 6.31
CA THR A 129 -4.75 -23.86 6.21
C THR A 129 -4.50 -25.38 6.24
N PRO A 130 -5.18 -26.15 7.12
CA PRO A 130 -5.11 -27.60 7.08
C PRO A 130 -5.61 -28.08 5.72
N THR A 131 -4.74 -28.77 4.97
CA THR A 131 -5.09 -29.46 3.71
C THR A 131 -6.23 -30.44 3.86
#